data_AF-A0A822EBG1-F1
#
_entry.id   AF-A0A822EBG1-F1
#
_cell.length_a   1.000
_cell.length_b   1.000
_cell.length_c   1.000
_cell.angle_alpha   90.00
_cell.angle_beta   90.00
_cell.angle_gamma   90.00
#
_symmetry.space_group_name_H-M   'P 1'
#
loop_
_entity.id
_entity.type
_entity.pdbx_description
1 polymer ?
#
loop_
_entity_poly.entity_id
_entity_poly.type
_entity_poly.pdbx_seq_one_letter_code
_entity_poly.pdbx_strand_id
1 'polypeptide(L)'
;MGLMNKLIVQFPNSFWDSDIASFLHACNERRGRFRCTICFSSPANILILFVTGKFASELESLTDNQILEQIMKCLRQIFFKTTIPDPINYKFTRWGQDSLAYGSYSNFAVHAGPHTIEQLAKETSDGRVQWAGEHANVNDGTENWLYACVHSAFQSGQRAAKTIRNQLCSS
;
A
#
# COMPACT_ATOMS: atom_id res chain seq x y z
N MET A 1 -9.37 -7.98 1.91
CA MET A 1 -8.56 -6.77 1.72
C MET A 1 -7.11 -7.11 1.91
N GLY A 2 -6.24 -6.60 1.04
CA GLY A 2 -4.80 -6.73 1.17
C GLY A 2 -4.27 -5.80 2.27
N LEU A 3 -3.08 -6.13 2.78
CA LEU A 3 -2.37 -5.31 3.77
C LEU A 3 -0.92 -5.11 3.35
N MET A 4 -0.55 -3.84 3.20
CA MET A 4 0.79 -3.36 2.91
C MET A 4 1.06 -2.07 3.68
N ASN A 5 1.96 -2.15 4.65
CA ASN A 5 2.44 -1.00 5.40
C ASN A 5 3.77 -0.50 4.81
N LYS A 6 3.93 0.83 4.80
CA LYS A 6 5.17 1.54 4.53
C LYS A 6 5.80 1.94 5.87
N LEU A 7 7.10 1.69 5.98
CA LEU A 7 7.91 2.15 7.10
C LEU A 7 8.93 3.15 6.57
N ILE A 8 8.75 4.41 6.94
CA ILE A 8 9.51 5.53 6.42
C ILE A 8 10.50 5.94 7.49
N VAL A 9 11.79 5.96 7.17
CA VAL A 9 12.85 6.31 8.11
C VAL A 9 13.80 7.31 7.46
N GLN A 10 14.04 8.43 8.13
CA GLN A 10 14.92 9.50 7.67
C GLN A 10 16.22 9.50 8.48
N PHE A 11 17.34 9.66 7.80
CA PHE A 11 18.68 9.71 8.37
C PHE A 11 19.31 11.09 8.18
N PRO A 12 20.32 11.46 9.00
CA PRO A 12 21.04 12.71 8.80
C PRO A 12 21.87 12.72 7.51
N ASN A 13 22.32 11.55 7.06
CA ASN A 13 23.01 11.35 5.78
C ASN A 13 22.66 9.97 5.19
N SER A 14 22.75 9.85 3.87
CA SER A 14 22.64 8.56 3.18
C SER A 14 23.91 7.75 3.45
N PHE A 15 23.76 6.53 3.94
CA PHE A 15 24.85 5.56 4.11
C PHE A 15 24.85 4.49 3.00
N TRP A 16 23.95 4.63 2.02
CA TRP A 16 23.86 3.86 0.79
C TRP A 16 24.37 4.70 -0.39
N ASP A 17 24.70 4.03 -1.49
CA ASP A 17 25.15 4.68 -2.73
C ASP A 17 23.99 5.48 -3.36
N SER A 18 24.29 6.69 -3.86
CA SER A 18 23.30 7.57 -4.48
C SER A 18 22.62 6.96 -5.71
N ASP A 19 23.30 6.05 -6.41
CA ASP A 19 22.80 5.42 -7.63
C ASP A 19 21.84 4.24 -7.34
N ILE A 20 21.75 3.82 -6.07
CA ILE A 20 20.84 2.76 -5.65
C ILE A 20 19.45 3.35 -5.42
N ALA A 21 18.51 3.06 -6.33
CA ALA A 21 17.10 3.43 -6.18
C ALA A 21 16.32 2.50 -5.23
N SER A 22 16.74 1.23 -5.13
CA SER A 22 16.13 0.26 -4.23
C SER A 22 17.06 -0.92 -3.97
N PHE A 23 16.85 -1.62 -2.86
CA PHE A 23 17.49 -2.91 -2.61
C PHE A 23 16.49 -3.92 -2.07
N LEU A 24 16.79 -5.19 -2.32
CA LEU A 24 16.04 -6.34 -1.81
C LEU A 24 16.83 -7.03 -0.71
N HIS A 25 16.16 -7.39 0.37
CA HIS A 25 16.76 -8.15 1.46
C HIS A 25 16.20 -9.57 1.52
N ALA A 26 17.09 -10.55 1.40
CA ALA A 26 16.79 -11.96 1.58
C ALA A 26 17.07 -12.37 3.04
N CYS A 27 16.04 -12.34 3.88
CA CYS A 27 16.15 -12.78 5.27
C CYS A 27 15.99 -14.30 5.39
N ASN A 28 17.00 -15.00 5.92
CA ASN A 28 16.96 -16.44 6.16
C ASN A 28 16.02 -16.85 7.31
N GLU A 29 15.81 -15.98 8.30
CA GLU A 29 14.98 -16.31 9.46
C GLU A 29 13.49 -16.28 9.15
N ARG A 30 13.04 -15.36 8.27
CA ARG A 30 11.62 -15.23 7.95
C ARG A 30 11.41 -14.60 6.57
N ARG A 31 10.86 -15.41 5.64
CA ARG A 31 10.45 -14.93 4.31
C ARG A 31 9.52 -13.72 4.44
N GLY A 32 9.85 -12.64 3.72
CA GLY A 32 9.00 -11.45 3.58
C GLY A 32 9.26 -10.31 4.57
N ARG A 33 10.17 -10.47 5.54
CA ARG A 33 10.59 -9.36 6.41
C ARG A 33 11.43 -8.33 5.65
N PHE A 34 10.95 -7.08 5.58
CA PHE A 34 11.64 -5.94 4.96
C PHE A 34 12.17 -6.23 3.55
N ARG A 35 11.37 -6.91 2.73
CA ARG A 35 11.82 -7.50 1.47
C ARG A 35 12.31 -6.47 0.46
N CYS A 36 11.64 -5.33 0.37
CA CYS A 36 11.91 -4.29 -0.60
C CYS A 36 12.01 -2.94 0.09
N THR A 37 13.09 -2.21 -0.20
CA THR A 37 13.33 -0.86 0.30
C THR A 37 13.58 0.06 -0.88
N ILE A 38 12.87 1.19 -0.94
CA ILE A 38 13.17 2.29 -1.85
C ILE A 38 14.08 3.27 -1.12
N CYS A 39 15.09 3.76 -1.84
CA CYS A 39 16.08 4.70 -1.35
C CYS A 39 15.85 6.07 -1.98
N PHE A 40 15.72 7.09 -1.14
CA PHE A 40 15.76 8.49 -1.53
C PHE A 40 17.03 9.11 -0.94
N SER A 41 18.05 9.21 -1.76
CA SER A 41 19.35 9.77 -1.38
C SER A 41 19.26 11.27 -1.07
N SER A 42 20.40 11.92 -0.83
CA SER A 42 20.48 13.36 -0.60
C SER A 42 19.65 14.16 -1.63
N PRO A 43 18.88 15.18 -1.21
CA PRO A 43 18.86 15.77 0.13
C PRO A 43 17.88 15.12 1.12
N ALA A 44 17.08 14.13 0.71
CA ALA A 44 16.03 13.56 1.55
C ALA A 44 16.59 12.61 2.62
N ASN A 45 17.52 11.73 2.22
CA ASN A 45 18.10 10.67 3.06
C ASN A 45 17.03 9.78 3.72
N ILE A 46 16.06 9.31 2.93
CA ILE A 46 14.91 8.52 3.38
C ILE A 46 14.98 7.10 2.82
N LEU A 47 14.73 6.12 3.68
CA LEU A 47 14.39 4.76 3.29
C LEU A 47 12.90 4.51 3.47
N ILE A 48 12.26 3.89 2.47
CA ILE A 48 10.88 3.41 2.56
C ILE A 48 10.89 1.89 2.44
N LEU A 49 10.64 1.21 3.56
CA LEU A 49 10.57 -0.24 3.62
C LEU A 49 9.12 -0.69 3.44
N PHE A 50 8.90 -1.65 2.54
CA PHE A 50 7.58 -2.22 2.30
C PHE A 50 7.40 -3.51 3.10
N VAL A 51 6.30 -3.59 3.83
CA VAL A 51 5.93 -4.74 4.64
C VAL A 51 4.55 -5.24 4.21
N THR A 52 4.45 -6.51 3.87
CA THR A 52 3.23 -7.13 3.35
C THR A 52 2.88 -8.42 4.07
N GLY A 53 1.66 -8.92 3.83
CA GLY A 53 1.21 -10.23 4.27
C GLY A 53 1.18 -10.38 5.79
N LYS A 54 1.47 -11.58 6.30
CA LYS A 54 1.40 -11.90 7.73
C LYS A 54 2.27 -10.99 8.60
N PHE A 55 3.45 -10.61 8.09
CA PHE A 55 4.36 -9.75 8.85
C PHE A 55 3.80 -8.33 8.99
N ALA A 56 3.05 -7.81 8.01
CA ALA A 56 2.41 -6.50 8.14
C ALA A 56 1.40 -6.48 9.30
N SER A 57 0.56 -7.50 9.42
CA SER A 57 -0.43 -7.61 10.50
C SER A 57 0.21 -7.73 11.88
N GLU A 58 1.25 -8.56 12.02
CA GLU A 58 1.97 -8.70 13.29
C GLU A 58 2.67 -7.39 13.69
N LEU A 59 3.23 -6.67 12.69
CA LEU A 59 3.93 -5.41 12.91
C LEU A 59 3.00 -4.32 13.46
N GLU A 60 1.71 -4.32 13.11
CA GLU A 60 0.75 -3.33 13.62
C GLU A 60 0.51 -3.44 15.13
N SER A 61 0.79 -4.59 15.75
CA SER A 61 0.71 -4.77 17.21
C SER A 61 1.91 -4.20 17.98
N LEU A 62 2.97 -3.81 17.27
CA LEU A 62 4.19 -3.31 17.87
C LEU A 62 4.14 -1.79 18.03
N THR A 63 4.82 -1.29 19.05
CA THR A 63 5.10 0.14 19.19
C THR A 63 6.07 0.61 18.13
N ASP A 64 6.06 1.91 17.81
CA ASP A 64 7.00 2.48 16.83
C ASP A 64 8.46 2.22 17.22
N ASN A 65 8.82 2.32 18.50
CA ASN A 65 10.19 2.06 18.95
C ASN A 65 10.64 0.62 18.68
N GLN A 66 9.76 -0.37 18.92
CA GLN A 66 10.04 -1.78 18.63
C GLN A 66 10.19 -2.05 17.12
N ILE A 67 9.41 -1.33 16.30
CA ILE A 67 9.53 -1.40 14.83
C ILE A 67 10.87 -0.80 14.39
N LEU A 68 11.20 0.38 14.91
CA LEU A 68 12.43 1.09 14.60
C LEU A 68 13.67 0.25 14.98
N GLU A 69 13.66 -0.37 16.15
CA GLU A 69 14.73 -1.27 16.58
C GLU A 69 14.91 -2.45 15.61
N GLN A 70 13.81 -3.07 15.17
CA GLN A 70 13.86 -4.15 14.17
C GLN A 70 14.39 -3.67 12.82
N ILE A 71 13.99 -2.48 12.36
CA ILE A 71 14.52 -1.87 11.13
C ILE A 71 16.02 -1.64 11.28
N MET A 72 16.47 -1.01 12.36
CA MET A 72 17.89 -0.71 12.58
C MET A 72 18.74 -1.98 12.70
N LYS A 73 18.23 -3.01 13.37
CA LYS A 73 18.88 -4.33 13.42
C LYS A 73 19.04 -4.92 12.02
N CYS A 74 17.98 -4.88 11.20
CA CYS A 74 18.01 -5.35 9.82
C CYS A 74 19.02 -4.56 8.96
N LEU A 75 18.98 -3.22 9.02
CA LEU A 75 19.88 -2.36 8.26
C LEU A 75 21.34 -2.59 8.66
N ARG A 76 21.65 -2.74 9.95
CA ARG A 76 23.01 -3.06 10.43
C ARG A 76 23.51 -4.41 9.95
N GLN A 77 22.63 -5.38 9.70
CA GLN A 77 23.00 -6.66 9.07
C GLN A 77 23.30 -6.50 7.58
N ILE A 78 22.50 -5.69 6.86
CA ILE A 78 22.69 -5.44 5.43
C ILE A 78 23.97 -4.63 5.18
N PHE A 79 24.16 -3.54 5.92
CA PHE A 79 25.30 -2.63 5.80
C PHE A 79 26.33 -2.89 6.90
N PHE A 80 26.72 -4.16 7.09
CA PHE A 80 27.60 -4.60 8.18
C PHE A 80 29.00 -3.97 8.21
N LYS A 81 29.43 -3.34 7.11
CA LYS A 81 30.71 -2.63 7.00
C LYS A 81 30.59 -1.12 7.25
N THR A 82 29.38 -0.61 7.47
CA THR A 82 29.11 0.82 7.59
C THR A 82 28.52 1.12 8.97
N THR A 83 29.01 2.17 9.61
CA THR A 83 28.37 2.68 10.83
C THR A 83 27.13 3.46 10.42
N ILE A 84 25.95 2.91 10.72
CA ILE A 84 24.67 3.53 10.38
C ILE A 84 24.32 4.56 11.47
N PRO A 85 24.07 5.84 11.12
CA PRO A 85 23.64 6.84 12.08
C PRO A 85 22.24 6.51 12.63
N ASP A 86 21.93 7.04 13.81
CA ASP A 86 20.56 6.97 14.31
C ASP A 86 19.63 7.81 13.42
N PRO A 87 18.39 7.34 13.21
CA PRO A 87 17.42 8.06 12.40
C PRO A 87 16.94 9.32 13.12
N ILE A 88 16.72 10.38 12.34
CA ILE A 88 16.25 11.68 12.85
C ILE A 88 14.73 11.83 12.80
N ASN A 89 14.05 11.01 11.99
CA ASN A 89 12.60 11.00 11.89
C ASN A 89 12.11 9.63 11.37
N TYR A 90 10.87 9.26 11.71
CA TYR A 90 10.24 8.07 11.20
C TYR A 90 8.71 8.19 11.18
N LYS A 91 8.07 7.45 10.28
CA LYS A 91 6.61 7.31 10.26
C LYS A 91 6.22 5.93 9.74
N PHE A 92 5.36 5.25 10.51
CA PHE A 92 4.89 3.90 10.19
C PHE A 92 3.39 3.91 9.97
N THR A 93 2.98 3.31 8.85
CA THR A 93 1.55 3.12 8.55
C THR A 93 1.02 1.85 9.21
N ARG A 94 -0.26 1.87 9.58
CA ARG A 94 -1.01 0.74 10.14
C ARG A 94 -2.38 0.65 9.49
N TRP A 95 -2.40 0.39 8.18
CA TRP A 95 -3.62 0.45 7.38
C TRP A 95 -4.70 -0.53 7.86
N GLY A 96 -4.33 -1.66 8.46
CA GLY A 96 -5.29 -2.62 9.01
C GLY A 96 -6.01 -2.12 10.27
N GLN A 97 -5.41 -1.19 11.01
CA GLN A 97 -5.99 -0.58 12.21
C GLN A 97 -6.67 0.76 11.95
N ASP A 98 -6.48 1.35 10.77
CA ASP A 98 -7.14 2.59 10.39
C ASP A 98 -8.66 2.35 10.22
N SER A 99 -9.47 2.98 11.08
CA SER A 99 -10.93 2.82 11.09
C SER A 99 -11.64 3.34 9.84
N LEU A 100 -10.94 4.07 8.97
CA LEU A 100 -11.47 4.55 7.69
C LEU A 100 -11.06 3.67 6.51
N ALA A 101 -10.11 2.74 6.69
CA ALA A 101 -9.55 1.93 5.61
C ALA A 101 -9.63 0.42 5.85
N TYR A 102 -9.38 -0.05 7.08
CA TYR A 102 -9.36 -1.48 7.46
C TYR A 102 -8.48 -2.38 6.59
N GLY A 103 -7.47 -1.80 5.92
CA GLY A 103 -6.62 -2.47 4.95
C GLY A 103 -6.02 -1.49 3.96
N SER A 104 -5.20 -1.98 3.04
CA SER A 104 -4.49 -1.13 2.07
C SER A 104 -5.24 -0.96 0.76
N TYR A 105 -5.63 -2.06 0.13
CA TYR A 105 -6.37 -2.07 -1.14
C TYR A 105 -6.95 -3.46 -1.41
N SER A 106 -7.89 -3.55 -2.35
CA SER A 106 -8.52 -4.81 -2.73
C SER A 106 -7.50 -5.84 -3.25
N ASN A 107 -7.81 -7.10 -3.02
CA ASN A 107 -7.09 -8.23 -3.59
C ASN A 107 -8.08 -9.38 -3.81
N PHE A 108 -7.79 -10.26 -4.75
CA PHE A 108 -8.56 -11.48 -4.91
C PHE A 108 -8.16 -12.50 -3.85
N ALA A 109 -9.05 -12.72 -2.89
CA ALA A 109 -8.99 -13.90 -2.05
C ALA A 109 -9.15 -15.16 -2.90
N VAL A 110 -8.83 -16.32 -2.32
CA VAL A 110 -9.13 -17.61 -2.96
C VAL A 110 -10.62 -17.64 -3.31
N HIS A 111 -10.94 -18.00 -4.55
CA HIS A 111 -12.30 -18.00 -5.13
C HIS A 111 -12.91 -16.63 -5.46
N ALA A 112 -12.21 -15.52 -5.25
CA ALA A 112 -12.60 -14.21 -5.77
C ALA A 112 -11.97 -13.95 -7.14
N GLY A 113 -12.59 -13.06 -7.92
CA GLY A 113 -12.08 -12.68 -9.24
C GLY A 113 -12.79 -11.45 -9.80
N PRO A 114 -12.63 -11.14 -11.10
CA PRO A 114 -13.23 -9.97 -11.74
C PRO A 114 -14.75 -9.86 -11.52
N HIS A 115 -15.45 -10.99 -11.51
CA HIS A 115 -16.88 -11.05 -11.21
C HIS A 115 -17.24 -10.47 -9.83
N THR A 116 -16.37 -10.63 -8.82
CA THR A 116 -16.57 -10.03 -7.50
C THR A 116 -16.60 -8.50 -7.58
N ILE A 117 -15.72 -7.90 -8.39
CA ILE A 117 -15.68 -6.45 -8.60
C ILE A 117 -16.93 -5.98 -9.34
N GLU A 118 -17.41 -6.75 -10.31
CA GLU A 118 -18.68 -6.47 -11.00
C GLU A 118 -19.85 -6.45 -10.02
N GLN A 119 -19.92 -7.39 -9.09
CA GLN A 119 -20.98 -7.38 -8.07
C GLN A 119 -20.87 -6.18 -7.13
N LEU A 120 -19.66 -5.81 -6.69
CA LEU A 120 -19.44 -4.66 -5.82
C LEU A 120 -19.78 -3.33 -6.49
N ALA A 121 -19.65 -3.26 -7.82
CA ALA A 121 -19.94 -2.06 -8.60
C ALA A 121 -21.42 -1.88 -8.96
N LYS A 122 -22.26 -2.89 -8.72
CA LYS A 122 -23.71 -2.82 -9.00
C LYS A 122 -24.36 -1.82 -8.09
N GLU A 123 -25.23 -1.01 -8.68
CA GLU A 123 -26.11 -0.13 -7.92
C GLU A 123 -27.04 -0.93 -6.99
N THR A 124 -27.48 -0.27 -5.93
CA THR A 124 -28.39 -0.85 -4.94
C THR A 124 -29.51 0.14 -4.64
N SER A 125 -30.54 -0.30 -3.90
CA SER A 125 -31.72 0.52 -3.58
C SER A 125 -32.41 1.08 -4.82
N ASP A 126 -32.71 0.22 -5.80
CA ASP A 126 -33.36 0.57 -7.08
C ASP A 126 -32.67 1.73 -7.82
N GLY A 127 -31.33 1.68 -7.86
CA GLY A 127 -30.51 2.69 -8.54
C GLY A 127 -30.20 3.94 -7.71
N ARG A 128 -30.79 4.10 -6.52
CA ARG A 128 -30.55 5.28 -5.66
C ARG A 128 -29.15 5.32 -5.05
N VAL A 129 -28.49 4.18 -4.92
CA VAL A 129 -27.15 4.08 -4.33
C VAL A 129 -26.17 3.52 -5.36
N GLN A 130 -25.20 4.36 -5.73
CA GLN A 130 -24.11 4.01 -6.65
C GLN A 130 -22.84 3.70 -5.86
N TRP A 131 -22.10 2.66 -6.28
CA TRP A 131 -20.85 2.25 -5.67
C TRP A 131 -19.66 2.57 -6.57
N ALA A 132 -18.65 3.21 -5.99
CA ALA A 132 -17.41 3.62 -6.65
C ALA A 132 -16.23 3.43 -5.69
N GLY A 133 -15.01 3.50 -6.23
CA GLY A 133 -13.77 3.25 -5.51
C GLY A 133 -12.92 2.20 -6.21
N GLU A 134 -11.70 2.00 -5.70
CA GLU A 134 -10.72 1.07 -6.30
C GLU A 134 -11.22 -0.39 -6.42
N HIS A 135 -12.19 -0.76 -5.59
CA HIS A 135 -12.81 -2.09 -5.54
C HIS A 135 -14.11 -2.20 -6.37
N ALA A 136 -14.49 -1.15 -7.12
CA ALA A 136 -15.76 -1.06 -7.82
C ALA A 136 -15.60 -0.53 -9.26
N ASN A 137 -14.48 -0.85 -9.92
CA ASN A 137 -14.25 -0.52 -11.32
C ASN A 137 -14.53 -1.72 -12.22
N VAL A 138 -15.56 -1.58 -13.05
CA VAL A 138 -16.01 -2.62 -13.99
C VAL A 138 -15.37 -2.42 -15.34
N ASN A 139 -15.18 -3.53 -16.06
CA ASN A 139 -14.83 -3.47 -17.46
C ASN A 139 -15.97 -2.91 -18.28
N ASP A 140 -15.69 -1.82 -18.99
CA ASP A 140 -16.59 -1.23 -19.97
C ASP A 140 -16.26 -1.68 -21.41
N GLY A 141 -15.43 -2.72 -21.55
CA GLY A 141 -14.94 -3.23 -22.82
C GLY A 141 -13.60 -2.63 -23.26
N THR A 142 -12.94 -1.85 -22.40
CA THR A 142 -11.59 -1.32 -22.66
C THR A 142 -10.50 -2.29 -22.15
N GLU A 143 -9.33 -2.29 -22.81
CA GLU A 143 -8.18 -3.13 -22.42
C GLU A 143 -7.56 -2.73 -21.06
N ASN A 144 -8.00 -1.61 -20.46
CA ASN A 144 -7.44 -1.00 -19.26
C ASN A 144 -8.23 -1.34 -17.98
N TRP A 145 -8.65 -2.60 -17.81
CA TRP A 145 -9.28 -3.03 -16.55
C TRP A 145 -8.25 -3.01 -15.40
N LEU A 146 -8.41 -2.06 -14.48
CA LEU A 146 -7.60 -1.94 -13.27
C LEU A 146 -8.45 -2.01 -11.98
N TYR A 147 -7.85 -2.56 -10.92
CA TYR A 147 -8.34 -2.57 -9.54
C TYR A 147 -7.17 -2.28 -8.59
N ALA A 148 -7.45 -1.99 -7.31
CA ALA A 148 -6.41 -1.74 -6.31
C ALA A 148 -5.47 -0.56 -6.63
N CYS A 149 -5.93 0.41 -7.43
CA CYS A 149 -5.13 1.56 -7.84
C CYS A 149 -5.94 2.86 -7.88
N VAL A 150 -5.22 3.99 -7.87
CA VAL A 150 -5.81 5.34 -7.88
C VAL A 150 -6.62 5.59 -9.16
N HIS A 151 -6.10 5.17 -10.32
CA HIS A 151 -6.79 5.33 -11.61
C HIS A 151 -8.16 4.61 -11.63
N SER A 152 -8.22 3.42 -11.03
CA SER A 152 -9.46 2.64 -10.89
C SER A 152 -10.49 3.33 -10.00
N ALA A 153 -10.05 3.90 -8.86
CA ALA A 153 -10.92 4.70 -8.00
C ALA A 153 -11.46 5.96 -8.73
N PHE A 154 -10.60 6.62 -9.50
CA PHE A 154 -10.99 7.79 -10.28
C PHE A 154 -12.02 7.44 -11.37
N GLN A 155 -11.74 6.42 -12.18
CA GLN A 155 -12.61 5.97 -13.27
C GLN A 155 -13.98 5.50 -12.76
N SER A 156 -14.01 4.69 -11.70
CA SER A 156 -15.28 4.25 -11.09
C SER A 156 -16.09 5.42 -10.53
N GLY A 157 -15.44 6.45 -10.00
CA GLY A 157 -16.09 7.70 -9.60
C GLY A 157 -16.73 8.44 -10.78
N GLN A 158 -16.02 8.56 -11.91
CA GLN A 158 -16.58 9.16 -13.14
C GLN A 158 -17.78 8.36 -13.67
N ARG A 159 -17.70 7.02 -13.64
CA ARG A 159 -18.81 6.13 -14.00
C ARG A 159 -20.04 6.41 -13.13
N ALA A 160 -19.90 6.36 -11.82
CA ALA A 160 -21.00 6.59 -10.88
C ALA A 160 -21.61 7.99 -11.07
N ALA A 161 -20.79 9.03 -11.20
CA ALA A 161 -21.26 10.39 -11.44
C ALA A 161 -22.07 10.51 -12.74
N LYS A 162 -21.62 9.86 -13.82
CA LYS A 162 -22.34 9.83 -15.10
C LYS A 162 -23.68 9.11 -14.98
N THR A 163 -23.73 7.98 -14.26
CA THR A 163 -24.99 7.25 -13.98
C THR A 163 -25.98 8.13 -13.24
N ILE A 164 -25.57 8.77 -12.14
CA ILE A 164 -26.43 9.67 -11.34
C ILE A 164 -26.95 10.81 -12.21
N ARG A 165 -26.06 11.48 -12.95
CA ARG A 165 -26.45 12.57 -13.83
C ARG A 165 -27.50 12.13 -14.85
N ASN A 166 -27.30 10.98 -15.48
CA ASN A 166 -28.25 10.48 -16.48
C ASN A 166 -29.61 10.13 -15.85
N GLN A 167 -29.63 9.50 -14.67
CA GLN A 167 -30.87 9.20 -13.95
C GLN A 167 -31.67 10.46 -13.60
N LEU A 168 -30.98 11.53 -13.17
CA LEU A 168 -31.62 12.81 -12.81
C LEU A 168 -32.03 13.66 -14.03
N CYS A 169 -31.37 13.50 -15.18
CA CYS A 169 -31.68 14.27 -16.40
C CYS A 169 -32.66 13.56 -17.33
N SER A 170 -32.93 12.27 -17.12
CA SER A 170 -33.91 11.49 -17.88
C SER A 170 -35.30 11.45 -17.25
N SER A 171 -35.47 12.05 -16.06
CA SER A 171 -36.76 12.30 -15.38
C SER A 171 -37.27 13.70 -15.66
#